data_AF-A0A842ZPI2-F1
#
_entry.id   AF-A0A842ZPI2-F1
#
_cell.length_a   1.000
_cell.length_b   1.000
_cell.length_c   1.000
_cell.angle_alpha   90.00
_cell.angle_beta   90.00
_cell.angle_gamma   90.00
#
_symmetry.space_group_name_H-M   'P 1'
#
loop_
_entity.id
_entity.type
_entity.pdbx_description
1 polymer ?
#
loop_
_entity_poly.entity_id
_entity_poly.type
_entity_poly.pdbx_seq_one_letter_code
_entity_poly.pdbx_strand_id
1 'polypeptide(L)'
;MFQYAMARLVAMSDGSKMVTMWNHNGFIEANECYEGHTYDGETVQIEDLRFGNTAVNPLDGFDYSGRRVHLNGYFQDAAFYNPHREIIKGFWQLPKVKINYDDLVIHLRLTDYFWFRNKTVIHPNWYREIIKKEHYRKLYIVVEPHCTNGKYLSFFNDLHPIIVSQSPKEDFMFLMSFDRIVCSNSTFAWWAAFLSDAKKIYLFSKWMGIKRKSCLGLVDIAGAIKVTGNFYRNKKLEALDWTDYWNKPKEFFR
;
A
#
# COMPACT_ATOMS: atom_id res chain seq x y z
N MET A 1 1.17 7.51 -4.46
CA MET A 1 0.63 7.95 -3.14
C MET A 1 1.75 8.29 -2.16
N PHE A 2 2.69 7.39 -1.85
CA PHE A 2 3.80 7.68 -0.91
C PHE A 2 4.63 8.93 -1.24
N GLN A 3 5.24 9.00 -2.43
CA GLN A 3 6.03 10.17 -2.84
C GLN A 3 5.22 11.46 -2.83
N TYR A 4 3.97 11.42 -3.31
CA TYR A 4 3.05 12.57 -3.26
C TYR A 4 2.76 13.02 -1.83
N ALA A 5 2.38 12.09 -0.94
CA ALA A 5 2.08 12.39 0.44
C ALA A 5 3.30 12.96 1.17
N MET A 6 4.49 12.39 0.92
CA MET A 6 5.74 12.90 1.47
C MET A 6 6.05 14.31 0.97
N ALA A 7 5.99 14.56 -0.34
CA ALA A 7 6.23 15.88 -0.92
C ALA A 7 5.27 16.93 -0.34
N ARG A 8 4.00 16.55 -0.15
CA ARG A 8 2.99 17.43 0.44
C ARG A 8 3.24 17.71 1.92
N LEU A 9 3.66 16.71 2.69
CA LEU A 9 4.05 16.91 4.10
C LEU A 9 5.27 17.83 4.22
N VAL A 10 6.28 17.65 3.37
CA VAL A 10 7.46 18.53 3.35
C VAL A 10 7.04 19.97 3.05
N ALA A 11 6.28 20.18 1.97
CA ALA A 11 5.78 21.50 1.57
C ALA A 11 4.91 22.18 2.65
N MET A 12 4.13 21.40 3.40
CA MET A 12 3.36 21.93 4.53
C MET A 12 4.25 22.29 5.73
N SER A 13 5.35 21.57 5.95
CA SER A 13 6.24 21.79 7.09
C SER A 13 7.10 23.05 6.96
N ASP A 14 7.51 23.38 5.74
CA ASP A 14 8.38 24.52 5.44
C ASP A 14 7.63 25.73 4.85
N GLY A 15 6.32 25.59 4.59
CA GLY A 15 5.52 26.63 3.96
C GLY A 15 5.78 26.79 2.46
N SER A 16 6.45 25.84 1.82
CA SER A 16 6.74 25.85 0.38
C SER A 16 5.52 25.51 -0.47
N LYS A 17 5.47 26.04 -1.69
CA LYS A 17 4.54 25.59 -2.73
C LYS A 17 4.93 24.19 -3.21
N MET A 18 3.99 23.25 -3.22
CA MET A 18 4.22 21.96 -3.86
C MET A 18 3.93 22.04 -5.36
N VAL A 19 4.93 21.71 -6.18
CA VAL A 19 4.77 21.55 -7.64
C VAL A 19 4.82 20.06 -7.98
N THR A 20 3.79 19.56 -8.67
CA THR A 20 3.72 18.17 -9.09
C THR A 20 3.05 18.03 -10.44
N MET A 21 3.49 17.07 -11.24
CA MET A 21 2.79 16.64 -12.46
C MET A 21 1.71 15.59 -12.16
N TRP A 22 1.63 15.12 -10.91
CA TRP A 22 0.77 14.02 -10.47
C TRP A 22 -0.28 14.53 -9.49
N ASN A 23 -1.40 15.05 -10.01
CA ASN A 23 -2.58 15.41 -9.21
C ASN A 23 -3.57 14.25 -9.02
N HIS A 24 -3.27 13.07 -9.56
CA HIS A 24 -3.98 11.82 -9.33
C HIS A 24 -2.99 10.65 -9.27
N ASN A 25 -3.38 9.55 -8.63
CA ASN A 25 -2.60 8.29 -8.62
C ASN A 25 -3.06 7.28 -9.69
N GLY A 26 -4.00 7.69 -10.56
CA GLY A 26 -4.65 6.87 -11.58
C GLY A 26 -6.06 6.42 -11.23
N PHE A 27 -6.45 6.44 -9.95
CA PHE A 27 -7.80 6.03 -9.52
C PHE A 27 -8.40 6.87 -8.38
N ILE A 28 -7.61 7.69 -7.70
CA ILE A 28 -8.03 8.68 -6.69
C ILE A 28 -7.41 10.02 -7.06
N GLU A 29 -8.26 11.06 -7.01
CA GLU A 29 -7.86 12.44 -7.20
C GLU A 29 -7.32 13.03 -5.90
N ALA A 30 -6.27 13.84 -6.01
CA ALA A 30 -5.83 14.65 -4.90
C ALA A 30 -6.69 15.91 -4.77
N ASN A 31 -6.82 16.43 -3.54
CA ASN A 31 -7.30 17.79 -3.31
C ASN A 31 -6.23 18.80 -3.77
N GLU A 32 -6.65 20.05 -4.00
CA GLU A 32 -5.75 21.15 -4.36
C GLU A 32 -4.51 21.18 -3.45
N CYS A 33 -3.35 21.45 -4.05
CA CYS A 33 -2.08 21.46 -3.34
C CYS A 33 -1.97 22.73 -2.50
N TYR A 34 -1.11 22.67 -1.48
CA TYR A 34 -0.78 23.85 -0.68
C TYR A 34 -0.02 24.86 -1.57
N GLU A 35 -0.58 26.07 -1.72
CA GLU A 35 -0.07 27.08 -2.65
C GLU A 35 1.23 27.75 -2.19
N GLY A 36 1.50 27.76 -0.88
CA GLY A 36 2.79 28.10 -0.23
C GLY A 36 3.63 29.23 -0.83
N HIS A 37 4.93 29.22 -0.52
CA HIS A 37 5.93 30.10 -1.10
C HIS A 37 6.74 29.39 -2.17
N THR A 38 7.03 30.08 -3.27
CA THR A 38 8.00 29.61 -4.25
C THR A 38 9.39 30.12 -3.86
N TYR A 39 10.39 29.25 -3.94
CA TYR A 39 11.78 29.58 -3.69
C TYR A 39 12.61 29.39 -4.96
N ASP A 40 13.51 30.33 -5.25
CA ASP A 40 14.42 30.28 -6.41
C ASP A 40 15.87 29.91 -6.02
N GLY A 41 16.09 29.50 -4.76
CA GLY A 41 17.40 29.13 -4.25
C GLY A 41 17.95 27.81 -4.78
N GLU A 42 18.99 27.33 -4.11
CA GLU A 42 19.64 26.05 -4.41
C GLU A 42 18.63 24.89 -4.34
N THR A 43 18.80 23.91 -5.23
CA THR A 43 17.98 22.70 -5.25
C THR A 43 18.59 21.62 -4.37
N VAL A 44 17.87 21.21 -3.32
CA VAL A 44 18.18 20.06 -2.48
C VAL A 44 17.51 18.82 -3.05
N GLN A 45 18.28 17.76 -3.27
CA GLN A 45 17.78 16.46 -3.71
C GLN A 45 17.57 15.56 -2.49
N ILE A 46 16.35 15.03 -2.34
CA ILE A 46 16.01 14.09 -1.28
C ILE A 46 15.63 12.75 -1.91
N GLU A 47 16.35 11.70 -1.52
CA GLU A 47 16.14 10.33 -1.99
C GLU A 47 16.04 9.38 -0.80
N ASP A 48 15.14 8.38 -0.87
CA ASP A 48 14.95 7.39 0.19
C ASP A 48 15.87 6.16 0.04
N LEU A 49 16.62 6.08 -1.07
CA LEU A 49 17.46 4.95 -1.45
C LEU A 49 18.90 5.37 -1.76
N ARG A 50 19.66 5.78 -0.74
CA ARG A 50 21.11 5.50 -0.77
C ARG A 50 21.38 4.22 -0.02
N PHE A 51 21.78 3.20 -0.79
CA PHE A 51 22.32 1.93 -0.34
C PHE A 51 23.21 2.12 0.90
N GLY A 52 22.76 1.64 2.07
CA GLY A 52 23.70 1.33 3.14
C GLY A 52 23.24 1.56 4.57
N ASN A 53 22.50 2.62 4.92
CA ASN A 53 22.06 2.83 6.31
C ASN A 53 20.93 3.88 6.39
N THR A 54 19.85 3.56 7.10
CA THR A 54 18.73 4.43 7.56
C THR A 54 18.16 5.43 6.55
N ALA A 55 16.93 5.19 6.09
CA ALA A 55 16.16 6.23 5.41
C ALA A 55 16.04 7.45 6.35
N VAL A 56 16.51 8.62 5.89
CA VAL A 56 16.33 9.87 6.60
C VAL A 56 14.89 10.31 6.36
N ASN A 57 14.13 10.52 7.44
CA ASN A 57 12.82 11.14 7.32
C ASN A 57 13.01 12.58 6.82
N PRO A 58 12.47 12.96 5.66
CA PRO A 58 12.58 14.32 5.15
C PRO A 58 12.02 15.38 6.10
N LEU A 59 11.17 14.98 7.05
CA LEU A 59 10.58 15.85 8.05
C LEU A 59 11.46 16.04 9.31
N ASP A 60 12.53 15.25 9.48
CA ASP A 60 13.36 15.30 10.68
C ASP A 60 14.54 16.27 10.51
N GLY A 61 14.42 17.47 11.12
CA GLY A 61 15.56 18.33 11.43
C GLY A 61 16.27 19.00 10.25
N PHE A 62 15.68 18.97 9.05
CA PHE A 62 16.17 19.72 7.90
C PHE A 62 15.49 21.08 7.77
N ASP A 63 16.30 22.13 7.67
CA ASP A 63 15.85 23.46 7.29
C ASP A 63 15.88 23.60 5.76
N TYR A 64 14.71 23.64 5.14
CA TYR A 64 14.54 23.85 3.70
C TYR A 64 14.30 25.32 3.33
N SER A 65 14.35 26.24 4.29
CA SER A 65 14.03 27.64 4.09
C SER A 65 14.83 28.25 2.94
N GLY A 66 14.14 28.85 1.98
CA GLY A 66 14.77 29.51 0.83
C GLY A 66 15.28 28.57 -0.26
N ARG A 67 15.06 27.25 -0.15
CA ARG A 67 15.60 26.25 -1.09
C ARG A 67 14.48 25.61 -1.91
N ARG A 68 14.85 25.08 -3.07
CA ARG A 68 13.98 24.20 -3.85
C ARG A 68 14.20 22.76 -3.40
N VAL A 69 13.15 22.02 -3.10
CA VAL A 69 13.26 20.62 -2.71
C VAL A 69 12.77 19.72 -3.84
N HIS A 70 13.61 18.79 -4.27
CA HIS A 70 13.25 17.77 -5.25
C HIS A 70 13.27 16.39 -4.58
N LEU A 71 12.08 15.79 -4.43
CA LEU A 71 11.92 14.46 -3.86
C LEU A 71 11.92 13.40 -4.98
N ASN A 72 12.87 12.46 -4.91
CA ASN A 72 12.99 11.35 -5.83
C ASN A 72 13.16 10.03 -5.05
N GLY A 73 12.08 9.26 -4.89
CA GLY A 73 12.11 8.05 -4.08
C GLY A 73 10.75 7.41 -3.85
N TYR A 74 10.74 6.24 -3.20
CA TYR A 74 9.51 5.53 -2.86
C TYR A 74 8.90 6.01 -1.54
N PHE A 75 9.73 6.39 -0.58
CA PHE A 75 9.41 6.85 0.78
C PHE A 75 8.56 5.85 1.57
N GLN A 76 8.82 4.54 1.44
CA GLN A 76 7.97 3.48 1.99
C GLN A 76 8.25 3.12 3.46
N ASP A 77 8.40 4.13 4.32
CA ASP A 77 8.44 3.93 5.77
C ASP A 77 7.14 4.40 6.42
N ALA A 78 6.42 3.51 7.09
CA ALA A 78 5.16 3.86 7.75
C ALA A 78 5.36 4.89 8.88
N ALA A 79 6.55 4.94 9.49
CA ALA A 79 6.87 5.91 10.53
C ALA A 79 6.72 7.36 10.03
N PHE A 80 6.96 7.59 8.74
CA PHE A 80 6.82 8.92 8.13
C PHE A 80 5.35 9.38 8.02
N TYR A 81 4.40 8.45 8.06
CA TYR A 81 3.00 8.73 7.75
C TYR A 81 2.07 8.56 8.94
N ASN A 82 2.35 7.61 9.84
CA ASN A 82 1.52 7.32 11.00
C ASN A 82 1.16 8.58 11.83
N PRO A 83 2.11 9.49 12.15
CA PRO A 83 1.78 10.72 12.90
C PRO A 83 0.88 11.69 12.14
N HIS A 84 0.84 11.59 10.82
CA HIS A 84 0.16 12.53 9.92
C HIS A 84 -1.09 11.94 9.26
N ARG A 85 -1.57 10.77 9.73
CA ARG A 85 -2.65 10.02 9.09
C ARG A 85 -3.88 10.86 8.77
N GLU A 86 -4.39 11.62 9.73
CA GLU A 86 -5.60 12.42 9.55
C GLU A 86 -5.39 13.59 8.56
N ILE A 87 -4.20 14.19 8.58
CA ILE A 87 -3.82 15.22 7.60
C ILE A 87 -3.75 14.61 6.19
N ILE A 88 -3.11 13.44 6.06
CA ILE A 88 -2.96 12.74 4.78
C ILE A 88 -4.31 12.29 4.21
N LYS A 89 -5.28 11.89 5.04
CA LYS A 89 -6.65 11.61 4.56
C LYS A 89 -7.24 12.81 3.84
N GLY A 90 -6.97 14.02 4.33
CA GLY A 90 -7.36 15.28 3.71
C GLY A 90 -6.63 15.60 2.39
N PHE A 91 -5.62 14.84 1.97
CA PHE A 91 -4.94 15.07 0.69
C PHE A 91 -5.71 14.52 -0.51
N TRP A 92 -6.70 13.67 -0.27
CA TRP A 92 -7.38 12.90 -1.31
C TRP A 92 -8.87 13.21 -1.32
N GLN A 93 -9.48 13.21 -2.51
CA GLN A 93 -10.93 13.24 -2.67
C GLN A 93 -11.51 11.85 -2.41
N LEU A 94 -11.58 11.46 -1.14
CA LEU A 94 -12.09 10.15 -0.74
C LEU A 94 -13.62 10.11 -0.84
N PRO A 95 -14.22 9.16 -1.57
CA PRO A 95 -15.66 8.97 -1.57
C PRO A 95 -16.17 8.60 -0.17
N LYS A 96 -17.38 9.07 0.17
CA LYS A 96 -18.09 8.56 1.34
C LYS A 96 -18.49 7.10 1.09
N VAL A 97 -17.92 6.19 1.86
CA VAL A 97 -18.29 4.76 1.83
C VAL A 97 -19.17 4.41 3.02
N LYS A 98 -20.15 3.54 2.79
CA LYS A 98 -20.91 2.94 3.89
C LYS A 98 -20.08 1.82 4.51
N ILE A 99 -19.78 1.94 5.80
CA ILE A 99 -18.97 0.96 6.50
C ILE A 99 -19.75 -0.35 6.71
N ASN A 100 -19.11 -1.46 6.36
CA ASN A 100 -19.51 -2.82 6.63
C ASN A 100 -18.85 -3.30 7.93
N TYR A 101 -19.68 -3.52 8.95
CA TYR A 101 -19.23 -3.95 10.27
C TYR A 101 -19.29 -5.49 10.44
N ASP A 102 -20.14 -6.17 9.67
CA ASP A 102 -20.49 -7.58 9.91
C ASP A 102 -19.61 -8.56 9.15
N ASP A 103 -19.07 -8.15 8.01
CA ASP A 103 -18.32 -9.00 7.10
C ASP A 103 -16.80 -8.77 7.25
N LEU A 104 -16.00 -9.69 6.72
CA LEU A 104 -14.54 -9.63 6.72
C LEU A 104 -14.03 -9.49 5.29
N VAL A 105 -13.09 -8.57 5.06
CA VAL A 105 -12.39 -8.45 3.77
C VAL A 105 -10.92 -8.80 3.89
N ILE A 106 -10.41 -9.48 2.87
CA ILE A 106 -9.01 -9.83 2.71
C ILE A 106 -8.54 -9.34 1.36
N HIS A 107 -7.37 -8.72 1.30
CA HIS A 107 -6.68 -8.46 0.05
C HIS A 107 -5.57 -9.49 -0.19
N LEU A 108 -5.46 -10.03 -1.41
CA LEU A 108 -4.37 -10.91 -1.82
C LEU A 108 -3.50 -10.24 -2.89
N ARG A 109 -2.18 -10.23 -2.69
CA ARG A 109 -1.21 -9.82 -3.71
C ARG A 109 -0.52 -11.05 -4.27
N LEU A 110 -0.94 -11.47 -5.46
CA LEU A 110 -0.53 -12.74 -6.05
C LEU A 110 0.38 -12.55 -7.27
N THR A 111 -0.01 -11.71 -8.22
CA THR A 111 0.58 -11.54 -9.57
C THR A 111 2.11 -11.56 -9.62
N ASP A 112 2.76 -10.41 -9.67
CA ASP A 112 4.21 -10.29 -9.74
C ASP A 112 4.94 -10.86 -8.49
N TYR A 113 4.20 -11.16 -7.44
CA TYR A 113 4.73 -11.69 -6.18
C TYR A 113 5.09 -13.18 -6.27
N PHE A 114 4.46 -13.90 -7.21
CA PHE A 114 4.85 -15.27 -7.56
C PHE A 114 6.19 -15.36 -8.29
N TRP A 115 6.72 -14.26 -8.80
CA TRP A 115 8.00 -14.25 -9.49
C TRP A 115 9.14 -14.69 -8.55
N PHE A 116 10.03 -15.56 -9.06
CA PHE A 116 11.09 -16.19 -8.27
C PHE A 116 12.06 -15.20 -7.59
N ARG A 117 12.15 -13.95 -8.08
CA ARG A 117 12.99 -12.90 -7.49
C ARG A 117 12.32 -12.17 -6.33
N ASN A 118 11.00 -12.07 -6.35
CA ASN A 118 10.20 -11.38 -5.33
C ASN A 118 9.89 -12.31 -4.17
N LYS A 119 9.37 -13.52 -4.45
CA LYS A 119 9.21 -14.57 -3.44
C LYS A 119 8.45 -14.06 -2.19
N THR A 120 7.42 -13.24 -2.40
CA THR A 120 6.74 -12.42 -1.40
C THR A 120 5.26 -12.74 -1.20
N VAL A 121 4.70 -13.73 -1.90
CA VAL A 121 3.32 -14.18 -1.66
C VAL A 121 3.22 -14.71 -0.23
N ILE A 122 2.30 -14.17 0.57
CA ILE A 122 2.06 -14.63 1.94
C ILE A 122 1.47 -16.06 1.92
N HIS A 123 1.78 -16.91 2.91
CA HIS A 123 1.23 -18.26 2.98
C HIS A 123 -0.27 -18.25 3.28
N PRO A 124 -1.12 -19.08 2.62
CA PRO A 124 -2.57 -19.13 2.87
C PRO A 124 -2.94 -19.32 4.34
N ASN A 125 -2.21 -20.18 5.06
CA ASN A 125 -2.40 -20.40 6.49
C ASN A 125 -2.35 -19.09 7.32
N TRP A 126 -1.54 -18.10 6.93
CA TRP A 126 -1.51 -16.82 7.64
C TRP A 126 -2.88 -16.16 7.66
N TYR A 127 -3.54 -16.09 6.50
CA TYR A 127 -4.90 -15.59 6.38
C TYR A 127 -5.89 -16.48 7.13
N ARG A 128 -5.79 -17.81 6.97
CA ARG A 128 -6.72 -18.75 7.62
C ARG A 128 -6.69 -18.67 9.14
N GLU A 129 -5.53 -18.48 9.75
CA GLU A 129 -5.42 -18.33 11.21
C GLU A 129 -6.03 -17.00 11.72
N ILE A 130 -6.10 -15.97 10.89
CA ILE A 130 -6.83 -14.73 11.21
C ILE A 130 -8.33 -14.96 11.04
N ILE A 131 -8.75 -15.54 9.91
CA ILE A 131 -10.17 -15.83 9.61
C ILE A 131 -10.81 -16.65 10.73
N LYS A 132 -10.14 -17.69 11.24
CA LYS A 132 -10.64 -18.53 12.34
C LYS A 132 -10.90 -17.77 13.66
N LYS A 133 -10.25 -16.63 13.87
CA LYS A 133 -10.34 -15.82 15.09
C LYS A 133 -11.36 -14.68 14.97
N GLU A 134 -11.86 -14.43 13.76
CA GLU A 134 -12.84 -13.37 13.50
C GLU A 134 -14.25 -13.93 13.45
N HIS A 135 -15.20 -13.19 14.04
CA HIS A 135 -16.63 -13.44 13.83
C HIS A 135 -17.14 -12.62 12.66
N TYR A 136 -17.47 -13.26 11.55
CA TYR A 136 -17.97 -12.56 10.36
C TYR A 136 -19.18 -13.28 9.79
N ARG A 137 -20.02 -12.54 9.08
CA ARG A 137 -21.17 -13.12 8.35
C ARG A 137 -20.76 -13.58 6.95
N LYS A 138 -19.99 -12.77 6.21
CA LYS A 138 -19.44 -13.12 4.89
C LYS A 138 -17.94 -12.84 4.82
N LEU A 139 -17.24 -13.65 4.04
CA LEU A 139 -15.84 -13.48 3.71
C LEU A 139 -15.70 -12.96 2.28
N TYR A 140 -15.00 -11.84 2.11
CA TYR A 140 -14.66 -11.28 0.82
C TYR A 140 -13.16 -11.38 0.58
N ILE A 141 -12.77 -11.78 -0.63
CA ILE A 141 -11.38 -11.82 -1.07
C ILE A 141 -11.22 -10.91 -2.28
N VAL A 142 -10.51 -9.80 -2.09
CA VAL A 142 -10.13 -8.86 -3.15
C VAL A 142 -8.79 -9.32 -3.73
N VAL A 143 -8.75 -9.55 -5.04
CA VAL A 143 -7.55 -10.00 -5.74
C VAL A 143 -7.56 -9.55 -7.20
N GLU A 144 -6.40 -9.12 -7.70
CA GLU A 144 -6.22 -8.78 -9.11
C GLU A 144 -6.49 -10.02 -9.99
N PRO A 145 -7.29 -9.91 -11.07
CA PRO A 145 -7.66 -11.06 -11.90
C PRO A 145 -6.44 -11.61 -12.62
N HIS A 146 -6.16 -12.90 -12.41
CA HIS A 146 -5.07 -13.58 -13.09
C HIS A 146 -5.34 -15.09 -13.23
N CYS A 147 -5.00 -15.67 -14.39
CA CYS A 147 -5.27 -17.08 -14.69
C CYS A 147 -4.58 -18.05 -13.73
N THR A 148 -3.50 -17.62 -13.06
CA THR A 148 -2.75 -18.46 -12.11
C THR A 148 -3.31 -18.42 -10.68
N ASN A 149 -4.29 -17.57 -10.38
CA ASN A 149 -4.82 -17.39 -9.02
C ASN A 149 -5.55 -18.63 -8.49
N GLY A 150 -6.16 -19.44 -9.36
CA GLY A 150 -7.05 -20.53 -8.96
C GLY A 150 -6.41 -21.52 -7.97
N LYS A 151 -5.13 -21.84 -8.15
CA LYS A 151 -4.40 -22.74 -7.24
C LYS A 151 -4.18 -22.13 -5.85
N TYR A 152 -4.04 -20.81 -5.74
CA TYR A 152 -3.90 -20.15 -4.45
C TYR A 152 -5.27 -19.94 -3.80
N LEU A 153 -6.29 -19.59 -4.58
CA LEU A 153 -7.66 -19.41 -4.10
C LEU A 153 -8.28 -20.71 -3.59
N SER A 154 -7.89 -21.87 -4.13
CA SER A 154 -8.41 -23.16 -3.69
C SER A 154 -8.14 -23.48 -2.22
N PHE A 155 -7.16 -22.83 -1.58
CA PHE A 155 -6.93 -22.92 -0.14
C PHE A 155 -8.03 -22.27 0.71
N PHE A 156 -9.01 -21.61 0.10
CA PHE A 156 -10.12 -20.95 0.78
C PHE A 156 -11.49 -21.51 0.38
N ASN A 157 -11.57 -22.54 -0.46
CA ASN A 157 -12.83 -23.04 -1.02
C ASN A 157 -13.84 -23.48 0.06
N ASP A 158 -13.36 -24.09 1.15
CA ASP A 158 -14.19 -24.53 2.27
C ASP A 158 -14.80 -23.38 3.07
N LEU A 159 -14.29 -22.16 2.90
CA LEU A 159 -14.79 -20.95 3.53
C LEU A 159 -15.82 -20.22 2.67
N HIS A 160 -16.10 -20.72 1.46
CA HIS A 160 -17.03 -20.14 0.48
C HIS A 160 -16.89 -18.62 0.30
N PRO A 161 -15.68 -18.10 0.02
CA PRO A 161 -15.45 -16.66 -0.09
C PRO A 161 -16.13 -16.08 -1.33
N ILE A 162 -16.56 -14.82 -1.22
CA ILE A 162 -16.96 -14.01 -2.35
C ILE A 162 -15.69 -13.39 -2.94
N ILE A 163 -15.33 -13.79 -4.15
CA ILE A 163 -14.18 -13.24 -4.86
C ILE A 163 -14.57 -11.91 -5.50
N VAL A 164 -13.80 -10.87 -5.22
CA VAL A 164 -13.97 -9.51 -5.73
C VAL A 164 -12.73 -9.16 -6.54
N SER A 165 -12.96 -8.67 -7.76
CA SER A 165 -11.92 -8.38 -8.74
C SER A 165 -12.47 -7.40 -9.77
N GLN A 166 -12.46 -6.11 -9.43
CA GLN A 166 -13.04 -5.03 -10.23
C GLN A 166 -11.92 -4.12 -10.79
N SER A 167 -12.23 -2.85 -11.08
CA SER A 167 -11.18 -1.85 -11.35
C SER A 167 -10.37 -1.54 -10.08
N PRO A 168 -9.12 -1.04 -10.21
CA PRO A 168 -8.33 -0.61 -9.06
C PRO A 168 -9.04 0.42 -8.18
N LYS A 169 -9.84 1.31 -8.78
CA LYS A 169 -10.66 2.28 -8.05
C LYS A 169 -11.71 1.58 -7.19
N GLU A 170 -12.50 0.70 -7.80
CA GLU A 170 -13.60 0.01 -7.13
C GLU A 170 -13.08 -0.92 -6.03
N ASP A 171 -12.02 -1.67 -6.28
CA ASP A 171 -11.42 -2.56 -5.28
C ASP A 171 -10.80 -1.78 -4.10
N PHE A 172 -10.20 -0.62 -4.36
CA PHE A 172 -9.68 0.25 -3.30
C PHE A 172 -10.81 0.75 -2.41
N MET A 173 -11.90 1.26 -3.03
CA MET A 173 -13.07 1.73 -2.29
C MET A 173 -13.79 0.60 -1.57
N PHE A 174 -13.83 -0.59 -2.17
CA PHE A 174 -14.39 -1.77 -1.57
C PHE A 174 -13.63 -2.14 -0.31
N LEU A 175 -12.29 -2.17 -0.33
CA LEU A 175 -11.47 -2.39 0.86
C LEU A 175 -11.73 -1.34 1.95
N MET A 176 -11.77 -0.06 1.59
CA MET A 176 -12.04 1.04 2.52
C MET A 176 -13.42 0.97 3.19
N SER A 177 -14.36 0.25 2.59
CA SER A 177 -15.73 0.12 3.11
C SER A 177 -15.88 -0.89 4.25
N PHE A 178 -14.81 -1.54 4.72
CA PHE A 178 -14.89 -2.52 5.81
C PHE A 178 -14.31 -2.00 7.12
N ASP A 179 -14.95 -2.36 8.24
CA ASP A 179 -14.42 -2.09 9.59
C ASP A 179 -13.27 -3.04 9.96
N ARG A 180 -13.14 -4.16 9.23
CA ARG A 180 -12.18 -5.24 9.47
C ARG A 180 -11.49 -5.67 8.19
N ILE A 181 -10.20 -5.36 8.10
CA ILE A 181 -9.40 -5.54 6.88
C ILE A 181 -8.19 -6.44 7.18
N VAL A 182 -7.98 -7.46 6.36
CA VAL A 182 -6.74 -8.26 6.35
C VAL A 182 -5.92 -7.90 5.13
N CYS A 183 -4.84 -7.14 5.32
CA CYS A 183 -4.00 -6.66 4.24
C CYS A 183 -2.89 -7.67 3.92
N SER A 184 -2.71 -7.95 2.63
CA SER A 184 -1.43 -8.48 2.16
C SER A 184 -0.32 -7.42 2.27
N ASN A 185 0.90 -7.85 2.04
CA ASN A 185 2.08 -7.00 1.91
C ASN A 185 2.09 -6.19 0.60
N SER A 186 1.04 -5.42 0.35
CA SER A 186 0.84 -4.63 -0.86
C SER A 186 0.68 -3.16 -0.52
N THR A 187 1.37 -2.29 -1.25
CA THR A 187 1.22 -0.84 -1.13
C THR A 187 -0.22 -0.39 -1.40
N PHE A 188 -0.92 -1.06 -2.32
CA PHE A 188 -2.34 -0.80 -2.62
C PHE A 188 -3.22 -1.06 -1.39
N ALA A 189 -3.13 -2.26 -0.81
CA ALA A 189 -3.91 -2.63 0.37
C ALA A 189 -3.53 -1.82 1.62
N TRP A 190 -2.25 -1.46 1.74
CA TRP A 190 -1.78 -0.61 2.83
C TRP A 190 -2.38 0.78 2.75
N TRP A 191 -2.42 1.41 1.56
CA TRP A 191 -3.08 2.71 1.40
C TRP A 191 -4.59 2.63 1.63
N ALA A 192 -5.25 1.57 1.17
CA ALA A 192 -6.68 1.38 1.43
C ALA A 192 -6.96 1.29 2.93
N ALA A 193 -6.21 0.48 3.67
CA ALA A 193 -6.36 0.35 5.11
C ALA A 193 -5.94 1.63 5.87
N PHE A 194 -4.82 2.25 5.48
CA PHE A 194 -4.33 3.48 6.08
C PHE A 194 -5.33 4.63 5.96
N LEU A 195 -6.04 4.73 4.84
CA LEU A 195 -7.05 5.79 4.61
C LEU A 195 -8.47 5.43 5.06
N SER A 196 -8.74 4.15 5.38
CA SER A 196 -10.05 3.69 5.84
C SER A 196 -10.43 4.20 7.24
N ASP A 197 -11.66 3.94 7.68
CA ASP A 197 -12.09 4.12 9.08
C ASP A 197 -12.11 2.80 9.86
N ALA A 198 -11.43 1.76 9.34
CA ALA A 198 -11.44 0.43 9.92
C ALA A 198 -10.87 0.40 11.34
N LYS A 199 -11.60 -0.19 12.28
CA LYS A 199 -11.15 -0.39 13.67
C LYS A 199 -10.17 -1.54 13.80
N LYS A 200 -10.23 -2.53 12.91
CA LYS A 200 -9.36 -3.72 12.98
C LYS A 200 -8.65 -3.95 11.66
N ILE A 201 -7.35 -3.71 11.65
CA ILE A 201 -6.49 -3.93 10.48
C ILE A 201 -5.46 -4.98 10.85
N TYR A 202 -5.35 -6.03 10.03
CA TYR A 202 -4.33 -7.06 10.16
C TYR A 202 -3.25 -6.86 9.11
N LEU A 203 -1.99 -6.81 9.56
CA LEU A 203 -0.82 -6.68 8.69
C LEU A 203 0.10 -7.88 8.83
N PHE A 204 0.70 -8.28 7.71
CA PHE A 204 1.77 -9.26 7.75
C PHE A 204 3.03 -8.65 8.35
N SER A 205 3.64 -9.33 9.32
CA SER A 205 4.81 -8.79 10.04
C SER A 205 6.09 -8.65 9.20
N LYS A 206 6.03 -8.92 7.89
CA LYS A 206 7.15 -8.87 6.95
C LYS A 206 6.66 -8.23 5.65
N TRP A 207 7.37 -7.25 5.11
CA TRP A 207 6.90 -6.54 3.91
C TRP A 207 7.32 -7.23 2.61
N MET A 208 8.56 -7.72 2.53
CA MET A 208 9.06 -8.51 1.41
C MET A 208 10.17 -9.44 1.93
N GLY A 209 10.29 -10.67 1.40
CA GLY A 209 11.19 -11.71 1.92
C GLY A 209 12.70 -11.45 1.80
N ILE A 210 13.12 -10.20 1.74
CA ILE A 210 14.49 -9.79 1.47
C ILE A 210 15.25 -9.61 2.79
N LYS A 211 16.43 -10.24 2.88
CA LYS A 211 17.44 -10.08 3.95
C LYS A 211 18.04 -8.66 4.05
N ARG A 212 17.51 -7.66 3.33
CA ARG A 212 18.08 -6.32 3.33
C ARG A 212 17.54 -5.58 4.55
N LYS A 213 18.44 -4.98 5.33
CA LYS A 213 18.16 -3.90 6.30
C LYS A 213 17.59 -2.62 5.62
N SER A 214 16.94 -2.74 4.46
CA SER A 214 16.42 -1.63 3.68
C SER A 214 14.93 -1.45 3.96
N CYS A 215 14.63 -0.53 4.87
CA CYS A 215 13.64 0.56 4.70
C CYS A 215 12.31 0.24 3.99
N LEU A 216 11.63 -0.83 4.38
CA LEU A 216 10.22 -1.02 4.06
C LEU A 216 9.44 -1.12 5.37
N GLY A 217 9.35 0.01 6.07
CA GLY A 217 8.64 0.18 7.34
C GLY A 217 7.12 0.00 7.22
N LEU A 218 6.61 -0.38 6.05
CA LEU A 218 5.18 -0.61 5.79
C LEU A 218 4.59 -1.83 6.51
N VAL A 219 5.39 -2.56 7.30
CA VAL A 219 4.88 -3.57 8.25
C VAL A 219 4.09 -2.96 9.41
N ASP A 220 3.91 -1.64 9.44
CA ASP A 220 3.20 -0.92 10.49
C ASP A 220 2.11 0.00 9.91
N ILE A 221 0.99 0.05 10.61
CA ILE A 221 -0.02 1.12 10.58
C ILE A 221 -0.38 1.31 12.05
N ALA A 222 -0.42 2.55 12.53
CA ALA A 222 -0.74 2.81 13.94
C ALA A 222 -2.07 2.15 14.33
N GLY A 223 -2.05 1.31 15.37
CA GLY A 223 -3.22 0.55 15.85
C GLY A 223 -3.50 -0.77 15.11
N ALA A 224 -2.75 -1.11 14.05
CA ALA A 224 -2.92 -2.38 13.34
C ALA A 224 -2.33 -3.57 14.10
N ILE A 225 -2.93 -4.74 13.92
CA ILE A 225 -2.51 -6.01 14.50
C ILE A 225 -1.50 -6.67 13.57
N LYS A 226 -0.24 -6.73 14.00
CA LYS A 226 0.83 -7.41 13.27
C LYS A 226 0.80 -8.90 13.54
N VAL A 227 0.70 -9.70 12.48
CA VAL A 227 0.63 -11.16 12.59
C VAL A 227 1.81 -11.78 11.88
N THR A 228 2.57 -12.61 12.60
CA THR A 228 3.72 -13.32 12.06
C THR A 228 3.32 -14.50 11.20
N GLY A 229 4.12 -14.81 10.19
CA GLY A 229 3.97 -16.02 9.41
C GLY A 229 5.06 -16.19 8.36
N ASN A 230 4.75 -17.00 7.36
CA ASN A 230 5.66 -17.41 6.30
C ASN A 230 5.16 -16.97 4.93
N PHE A 231 6.09 -16.88 3.99
CA PHE A 231 5.77 -16.72 2.58
C PHE A 231 5.43 -18.08 1.96
N TYR A 232 4.47 -18.10 1.06
CA TYR A 232 4.12 -19.22 0.21
C TYR A 232 5.24 -19.50 -0.80
N ARG A 233 5.40 -20.77 -1.14
CA ARG A 233 6.35 -21.25 -2.14
C ARG A 233 5.66 -22.23 -3.07
N ASN A 234 5.80 -22.03 -4.37
CA ASN A 234 5.27 -22.93 -5.38
C ASN A 234 6.18 -22.90 -6.60
N LYS A 235 7.11 -23.88 -6.66
CA LYS A 235 8.14 -23.96 -7.70
C LYS A 235 7.59 -23.87 -9.13
N LYS A 236 6.40 -24.42 -9.39
CA LYS A 236 5.77 -24.36 -10.73
C LYS A 236 5.35 -22.94 -11.12
N LEU A 237 4.75 -22.19 -10.19
CA LEU A 237 4.37 -20.79 -10.43
C LEU A 237 5.58 -19.86 -10.42
N GLU A 238 6.59 -20.17 -9.59
CA GLU A 238 7.86 -19.44 -9.54
C GLU A 238 8.66 -19.54 -10.84
N ALA A 239 8.50 -20.65 -11.58
CA ALA A 239 9.17 -20.90 -12.85
C ALA A 239 8.43 -20.34 -14.08
N LEU A 240 7.22 -19.77 -13.90
CA LEU A 240 6.53 -19.10 -15.01
C LEU A 240 7.33 -17.88 -15.47
N ASP A 241 7.37 -17.67 -16.78
CA ASP A 241 7.88 -16.43 -17.33
C ASP A 241 6.85 -15.31 -17.10
N TRP A 242 7.24 -14.30 -16.34
CA TRP A 242 6.42 -13.13 -16.05
C TRP A 242 6.72 -11.97 -17.02
N THR A 243 7.61 -12.13 -17.99
CA THR A 243 7.90 -11.09 -18.99
C THR A 243 6.64 -10.69 -19.78
N ASP A 244 5.79 -11.66 -20.13
CA ASP A 244 4.49 -11.39 -20.77
C ASP A 244 3.55 -10.54 -19.90
N TYR A 245 3.60 -10.67 -18.57
CA TYR A 245 2.84 -9.79 -17.67
C TYR A 245 3.31 -8.33 -17.79
N TRP A 246 4.62 -8.11 -17.88
CA TRP A 246 5.22 -6.78 -18.02
C TRP A 246 5.12 -6.20 -19.43
N ASN A 247 4.98 -7.06 -20.45
CA ASN A 247 4.89 -6.68 -21.86
C ASN A 247 3.44 -6.50 -22.35
N LYS A 248 2.43 -6.84 -21.54
CA LYS A 248 1.03 -6.53 -21.88
C LYS A 248 0.86 -5.01 -22.00
N PRO A 249 0.19 -4.51 -23.06
CA PRO A 249 -0.11 -3.09 -23.15
C PRO A 249 -0.86 -2.64 -21.89
N LYS A 250 -0.43 -1.52 -21.31
CA LYS A 250 -0.98 -0.93 -20.06
C LYS A 250 -2.47 -0.56 -20.14
N GLU A 251 -3.13 -0.83 -21.26
CA GLU A 251 -4.54 -0.58 -21.52
C GLU A 251 -5.49 -1.39 -20.61
N PHE A 252 -4.99 -2.44 -19.94
CA PHE A 252 -5.73 -3.20 -18.92
C PHE A 252 -5.74 -2.58 -17.52
N PHE A 253 -5.08 -1.42 -17.31
CA PHE A 253 -5.08 -0.68 -16.04
C PHE A 253 -5.93 0.61 -16.09
N ARG A 254 -6.88 0.72 -17.04
CA ARG A 254 -7.86 1.81 -17.07
C ARG A 254 -9.01 1.58 -16.10
#